data_AF-A0A6A4MNT8-F1
#
_entry.id   AF-A0A6A4MNT8-F1
#
_cell.length_a   1.000
_cell.length_b   1.000
_cell.length_c   1.000
_cell.angle_alpha   90.00
_cell.angle_beta   90.00
_cell.angle_gamma   90.00
#
_symmetry.space_group_name_H-M   'P 1'
#
loop_
_entity.id
_entity.type
_entity.pdbx_description
1 polymer ?
#
loop_
_entity_poly.entity_id
_entity_poly.type
_entity_poly.pdbx_seq_one_letter_code
_entity_poly.pdbx_strand_id
1 'polypeptide(L)' 'MCGSKSSFSYLDENLRSKVSFGDCSTVDVMGKGDIKIQTKNGLVETISNVFYVLDLKSNLLSVGQL' A
#
# COMPACT_ATOMS: atom_id res chain seq x y z
N MET A 1 1.15 -2.02 -1.29
CA MET A 1 -0.25 -1.99 -0.85
C MET A 1 -0.34 -2.33 0.63
N CYS A 2 -1.31 -1.78 1.35
CA CYS A 2 -1.46 -1.98 2.79
C CYS A 2 -2.93 -2.19 3.19
N GLY A 3 -3.17 -3.10 4.14
CA GLY A 3 -4.52 -3.38 4.68
C GLY A 3 -4.88 -2.60 5.95
N SER A 4 -3.91 -1.91 6.56
CA SER A 4 -4.13 -1.13 7.78
C SER A 4 -4.03 0.37 7.52
N LYS A 5 -5.12 1.09 7.79
CA LYS A 5 -5.17 2.55 7.70
C LYS A 5 -4.17 3.24 8.61
N SER A 6 -3.90 2.67 9.79
CA SER A 6 -2.95 3.24 10.76
C SER A 6 -1.50 3.22 10.32
N SER A 7 -1.16 2.47 9.26
CA SER A 7 0.19 2.44 8.71
C SER A 7 0.52 3.67 7.86
N PHE A 8 -0.48 4.45 7.45
CA PHE A 8 -0.30 5.61 6.58
C PHE A 8 0.04 6.87 7.38
N SER A 9 1.08 7.59 6.96
CA SER A 9 1.34 8.95 7.45
C SER A 9 0.48 10.00 6.76
N TYR A 10 -0.03 9.68 5.58
CA TYR A 10 -1.00 10.45 4.82
C TYR A 10 -1.85 9.48 4.00
N LEU A 11 -3.15 9.72 3.92
CA LEU A 11 -4.06 8.89 3.11
C LEU A 11 -5.17 9.77 2.52
N ASP A 12 -5.31 9.72 1.19
CA ASP A 12 -6.48 10.24 0.49
C ASP A 12 -7.50 9.11 0.26
N GLU A 13 -8.66 9.24 0.90
CA GLU A 13 -9.76 8.26 0.84
C GLU A 13 -10.81 8.60 -0.23
N ASN A 14 -10.68 9.76 -0.88
CA ASN A 14 -11.56 10.13 -1.98
C ASN A 14 -11.24 9.35 -3.26
N LEU A 15 -10.00 8.86 -3.37
CA LEU A 15 -9.59 8.00 -4.47
C LEU A 15 -10.15 6.59 -4.28
N ARG A 16 -11.02 6.19 -5.20
CA ARG A 16 -11.53 4.82 -5.32
C ARG A 16 -11.15 4.24 -6.67
N SER A 17 -10.58 3.06 -6.68
CA SER A 17 -10.19 2.36 -7.91
C SER A 17 -10.20 0.84 -7.69
N LYS A 18 -9.90 0.07 -8.74
CA LYS A 18 -9.67 -1.37 -8.67
C LYS A 18 -8.25 -1.69 -9.14
N VAL A 19 -7.63 -2.70 -8.54
CA VAL A 19 -6.32 -3.23 -8.95
C VAL A 19 -6.46 -4.72 -9.22
N SER A 20 -5.82 -5.17 -10.30
CA SER A 20 -5.72 -6.60 -10.64
C SER A 20 -4.40 -7.18 -10.16
N PHE A 21 -4.44 -8.39 -9.63
CA PHE A 21 -3.25 -9.18 -9.29
C PHE A 21 -2.83 -10.06 -10.48
N GLY A 22 -1.65 -10.68 -10.36
CA GLY A 22 -1.11 -11.58 -11.39
C GLY A 22 -1.92 -12.86 -11.61
N ASP A 23 -2.82 -13.21 -10.68
CA ASP A 23 -3.78 -14.32 -10.80
C ASP A 23 -5.13 -13.88 -11.40
N CYS A 24 -5.19 -12.68 -11.99
CA CYS A 24 -6.39 -12.04 -12.53
C CYS A 24 -7.48 -11.72 -11.49
N SER A 25 -7.25 -11.96 -10.19
CA SER A 25 -8.15 -11.48 -9.15
C SER A 25 -8.11 -9.96 -9.08
N THR A 26 -9.23 -9.35 -8.68
CA THR A 26 -9.34 -7.88 -8.55
C THR A 26 -9.80 -7.51 -7.15
N VAL A 27 -9.27 -6.41 -6.64
CA VAL A 27 -9.63 -5.86 -5.32
C VAL A 27 -9.94 -4.38 -5.40
N ASP A 28 -10.79 -3.92 -4.49
CA ASP A 28 -11.13 -2.52 -4.36
C ASP A 28 -10.05 -1.76 -3.58
N VAL A 29 -9.59 -0.66 -4.18
CA VAL A 29 -8.74 0.33 -3.54
C VAL A 29 -9.61 1.38 -2.91
N MET A 30 -9.41 1.59 -1.61
CA MET A 30 -10.21 2.46 -0.76
C MET A 30 -9.56 3.82 -0.53
N GLY A 31 -8.30 3.96 -0.96
CA GLY A 31 -7.54 5.19 -0.88
C GLY A 31 -6.11 5.00 -1.36
N LYS A 32 -5.38 6.11 -1.45
CA LYS A 32 -3.97 6.13 -1.83
C LYS A 32 -3.21 7.09 -0.94
N GLY A 33 -2.02 6.70 -0.49
CA GLY A 33 -1.28 7.50 0.46
C GLY A 33 0.18 7.09 0.62
N ASP A 34 0.80 7.62 1.66
CA ASP A 34 2.22 7.42 1.94
C ASP A 34 2.40 6.68 3.25
N ILE A 35 3.37 5.76 3.28
CA ILE A 35 3.73 4.97 4.45
C ILE A 35 5.18 5.22 4.81
N LYS A 36 5.47 5.37 6.10
CA LYS A 36 6.83 5.40 6.63
C LYS A 36 7.25 4.00 7.04
N ILE A 37 8.42 3.56 6.60
CA ILE A 37 9.06 2.33 7.04
C ILE A 37 10.36 2.66 7.76
N GLN A 38 10.69 1.88 8.78
CA GLN A 38 11.98 1.97 9.45
C GLN A 38 12.81 0.74 9.11
N THR A 39 14.01 0.97 8.57
CA THR A 39 14.96 -0.11 8.31
C THR A 39 15.62 -0.57 9.61
N LYS A 40 16.28 -1.73 9.58
CA LYS A 40 17.02 -2.26 10.73
C LYS A 40 18.11 -1.31 11.25
N ASN A 41 18.63 -0.43 10.38
CA ASN A 41 19.65 0.54 10.73
C ASN A 41 19.07 1.84 11.33
N GLY A 42 17.76 1.88 11.59
CA GLY A 42 17.06 3.03 12.16
C GLY A 42 16.67 4.09 11.14
N LEU A 43 17.10 3.98 9.87
CA LEU A 43 16.73 4.89 8.79
C LEU A 43 15.21 4.82 8.53
N VAL A 44 14.56 5.98 8.52
CA VAL A 44 13.13 6.11 8.20
C VAL A 44 13.01 6.52 6.74
N GLU A 45 12.35 5.69 5.95
CA GLU A 45 12.09 5.90 4.53
C GLU A 45 10.60 6.05 4.28
N THR A 46 10.24 6.80 3.24
CA THR A 46 8.83 6.95 2.83
C THR A 46 8.58 6.19 1.54
N ILE A 47 7.59 5.29 1.56
CA ILE A 47 7.04 4.68 0.36
C ILE A 47 5.79 5.47 -0.02
N SER A 48 5.90 6.24 -1.09
CA SER A 48 4.78 7.03 -1.60
C SER A 48 3.84 6.21 -2.48
N ASN A 49 2.65 6.73 -2.73
CA ASN A 49 1.68 6.17 -3.68
C ASN A 49 1.20 4.74 -3.35
N VAL A 50 1.15 4.38 -2.07
CA VAL A 50 0.67 3.08 -1.61
C VAL A 50 -0.86 3.02 -1.63
N PHE A 51 -1.42 1.98 -2.23
CA PHE A 51 -2.87 1.73 -2.17
C PHE A 51 -3.30 1.12 -0.83
N TYR A 52 -4.40 1.64 -0.29
CA TYR A 52 -5.13 1.09 0.84
C TYR A 52 -6.22 0.11 0.35
N VAL A 53 -6.16 -1.13 0.81
CA VAL A 53 -7.06 -2.22 0.38
C VAL A 53 -7.51 -2.99 1.62
N LEU A 54 -8.81 -2.92 1.98
CA LEU A 54 -9.35 -3.48 3.22
C LEU A 54 -9.14 -5.00 3.36
N ASP A 55 -9.26 -5.74 2.25
CA ASP A 55 -9.29 -7.21 2.27
C ASP A 55 -7.89 -7.85 2.22
N LEU A 56 -6.82 -7.06 2.36
CA LEU A 56 -5.46 -7.59 2.42
C LEU A 56 -5.14 -8.19 3.79
N LYS A 57 -4.94 -9.51 3.83
CA LYS A 57 -4.45 -10.22 5.04
C LYS A 57 -3.04 -9.80 5.47
N SER A 58 -2.22 -9.38 4.51
CA SER A 58 -0.84 -8.95 4.71
C SER A 58 -0.52 -7.78 3.78
N ASN A 59 0.40 -6.91 4.19
CA ASN A 59 0.90 -5.86 3.30
C ASN A 59 1.69 -6.48 2.14
N LEU A 60 1.50 -5.93 0.93
CA LEU A 60 2.21 -6.39 -0.26
C LEU A 60 3.20 -5.32 -0.72
N LEU A 61 4.48 -5.66 -0.73
CA LEU A 61 5.55 -4.86 -1.32
C LEU A 61 6.25 -5.73 -2.36
N SER A 62 6.17 -5.34 -3.63
CA SER A 62 6.84 -6.01 -4.74
C SER A 62 7.94 -5.12 -5.27
N VAL A 63 9.07 -5.72 -5.63
CA VAL A 63 10.14 -5.07 -6.39
C VAL A 63 10.12 -5.67 -7.79
N GLY A 64 10.02 -4.81 -8.81
CA GLY A 64 10.25 -5.25 -10.19
C GLY A 64 11.72 -5.58 -10.37
N GLN A 65 12.04 -6.61 -11.15
CA GLN A 65 13.39 -6.74 -11.69
C GLN A 65 13.65 -5.61 -12.69
N LEU A 66 14.86 -5.07 -12.67
CA LEU A 66 15.35 -4.09 -13.63
C LEU A 66 16.04 -4.80 -14.80
#